data_AF-A0ABD5LZS2-F1
#
_entry.id   AF-A0ABD5LZS2-F1
#
_cell.length_a   1.000
_cell.length_b   1.000
_cell.length_c   1.000
_cell.angle_alpha   90.00
_cell.angle_beta   90.00
_cell.angle_gamma   90.00
#
_symmetry.space_group_name_H-M   'P 1'
#
loop_
_entity.id
_entity.type
_entity.pdbx_description
1 polymer ?
#
loop_
_entity_poly.entity_id
_entity_poly.type
_entity_poly.pdbx_seq_one_letter_code
_entity_poly.pdbx_strand_id
1 'polypeptide(L)' 'MDLAFVMPFLTIIGCVILVILGLFGLFKAFYIKVPQGTALIVNDMTSQPKVHFTGALVYPVIYKKSLCVFRF' A
#
# COMPACT_ATOMS: atom_id res chain seq x y z
N MET A 1 -19.93 -3.65 -38.01
CA MET A 1 -18.90 -2.75 -37.42
C MET A 1 -17.59 -3.47 -37.59
N ASP A 2 -16.60 -2.84 -38.23
CA ASP A 2 -15.32 -3.48 -38.48
C ASP A 2 -14.60 -3.76 -37.16
N LEU A 3 -13.98 -4.93 -37.05
CA LEU A 3 -13.25 -5.35 -35.85
C LEU A 3 -12.12 -4.35 -35.54
N ALA A 4 -11.51 -3.78 -36.58
CA ALA A 4 -10.47 -2.75 -36.47
C ALA A 4 -10.94 -1.51 -35.69
N PHE A 5 -12.23 -1.20 -35.68
CA PHE A 5 -12.79 -0.07 -34.96
C PHE A 5 -13.01 -0.35 -33.46
N VAL A 6 -13.24 -1.61 -33.08
CA VAL A 6 -13.54 -2.03 -31.70
C VAL A 6 -12.28 -2.33 -30.89
N MET A 7 -11.23 -2.86 -31.54
CA MET A 7 -9.95 -3.22 -30.94
C MET A 7 -9.29 -2.11 -30.08
N PRO A 8 -9.19 -0.84 -30.50
CA PRO A 8 -8.52 0.18 -29.69
C PRO A 8 -9.26 0.47 -28.38
N PHE A 9 -10.59 0.48 -28.39
CA PHE A 9 -11.38 0.67 -27.16
C PHE A 9 -11.20 -0.47 -26.18
N LEU A 10 -11.18 -1.72 -26.67
CA LEU A 10 -10.95 -2.90 -25.84
C LEU A 10 -9.56 -2.87 -25.20
N THR A 11 -8.55 -2.42 -25.95
CA THR A 11 -7.17 -2.30 -25.47
C THR A 11 -7.03 -1.23 -24.38
N ILE A 12 -7.70 -0.08 -24.55
CA ILE A 12 -7.73 0.99 -23.54
C ILE A 12 -8.39 0.49 -22.26
N ILE A 13 -9.54 -0.19 -22.36
CA ILE A 13 -10.25 -0.76 -21.20
C ILE A 13 -9.36 -1.79 -20.49
N GLY A 14 -8.71 -2.67 -21.24
CA GLY A 14 -7.76 -3.65 -20.70
C GLY A 14 -6.61 -2.98 -19.94
N CYS A 15 -5.99 -1.95 -20.52
CA CYS A 15 -4.93 -1.18 -19.87
C CYS A 15 -5.41 -0.49 -18.58
N VAL A 16 -6.59 0.12 -18.60
CA VAL A 16 -7.16 0.79 -17.41
C VAL A 16 -7.38 -0.20 -16.28
N ILE A 17 -7.91 -1.38 -16.58
CA ILE A 17 -8.10 -2.46 -15.59
C ILE A 17 -6.75 -2.92 -15.02
N LEU A 18 -5.74 -3.11 -15.86
CA LEU A 18 -4.40 -3.49 -15.42
C LEU A 18 -3.75 -2.45 -14.49
N VAL A 19 -3.89 -1.17 -14.81
CA VAL A 19 -3.37 -0.07 -13.96
C VAL A 19 -4.07 -0.06 -12.61
N ILE A 20 -5.41 -0.21 -12.59
CA ILE A 20 -6.17 -0.26 -11.34
C ILE A 20 -5.73 -1.45 -10.49
N LEU A 21 -5.65 -2.66 -11.07
CA LEU A 21 -5.21 -3.86 -10.35
C LEU A 21 -3.78 -3.71 -9.80
N GLY A 22 -2.87 -3.09 -10.57
CA GLY A 22 -1.52 -2.76 -10.11
C GLY A 22 -1.51 -1.83 -8.90
N LEU A 23 -2.35 -0.78 -8.93
CA LEU A 23 -2.50 0.16 -7.82
C LEU A 23 -3.04 -0.54 -6.55
N PHE A 24 -4.08 -1.36 -6.70
CA PHE A 24 -4.64 -2.15 -5.58
C PHE A 24 -3.62 -3.11 -4.96
N GLY A 25 -2.77 -3.75 -5.79
CA GLY A 25 -1.67 -4.58 -5.32
C GLY A 25 -0.66 -3.79 -4.50
N LEU A 26 -0.31 -2.58 -4.95
CA LEU A 26 0.57 -1.66 -4.23
C LEU A 26 -0.01 -1.26 -2.86
N PHE A 27 -1.29 -0.86 -2.83
CA PHE A 27 -1.98 -0.52 -1.57
C PHE A 27 -2.02 -1.69 -0.59
N LYS A 28 -2.25 -2.92 -1.08
CA LYS A 28 -2.19 -4.12 -0.24
C LYS A 28 -0.78 -4.39 0.30
N ALA A 29 0.25 -4.19 -0.51
CA ALA A 29 1.64 -4.38 -0.09
C ALA A 29 2.10 -3.34 0.96
N PHE A 30 1.59 -2.11 0.86
CA PHE A 30 1.95 -1.02 1.77
C PHE A 30 1.07 -0.91 3.02
N TYR A 31 -0.08 -1.57 3.07
CA TYR A 31 -0.96 -1.54 4.23
C TYR A 31 -0.56 -2.59 5.27
N ILE A 32 0.04 -2.13 6.36
CA ILE A 32 0.47 -2.99 7.46
C ILE A 32 -0.56 -2.89 8.57
N LYS A 33 -1.33 -3.97 8.74
CA LYS A 33 -2.28 -4.09 9.84
C LYS A 33 -1.54 -4.19 11.16
N VAL A 34 -1.88 -3.28 12.08
CA VAL A 34 -1.34 -3.27 13.44
C VAL A 34 -2.25 -4.14 14.32
N PRO A 35 -1.72 -5.19 14.98
CA PRO A 35 -2.49 -5.99 15.90
C PRO A 35 -2.79 -5.20 17.18
N GLN A 36 -3.95 -5.47 17.79
CA GLN A 36 -4.36 -4.82 19.04
C GLN A 36 -3.30 -5.05 20.14
N GLY A 37 -2.98 -4.00 20.90
CA GLY A 37 -1.93 -4.05 21.93
C GLY A 37 -0.50 -3.92 21.39
N THR A 38 -0.32 -3.52 20.13
CA THR A 38 0.99 -3.22 19.54
C THR A 38 0.96 -1.84 18.88
N ALA A 39 2.04 -1.06 18.99
CA ALA A 39 2.22 0.18 18.23
C ALA A 39 3.14 -0.06 17.05
N LEU A 40 2.79 0.51 15.89
CA LEU A 40 3.66 0.54 14.72
C LEU A 40 4.58 1.74 14.82
N ILE A 41 5.86 1.47 15.03
CA ILE A 41 6.89 2.49 15.06
C ILE A 41 7.51 2.54 13.68
N VAL A 42 7.34 3.68 13.00
CA VAL A 42 7.95 3.94 11.70
C VAL A 42 9.14 4.85 11.94
N ASN A 43 10.34 4.32 11.68
CA ASN A 43 11.55 5.11 11.73
C ASN A 43 11.73 5.79 10.38
N ASP A 44 11.18 7.00 10.27
CA ASP A 44 11.54 7.93 9.20
C ASP A 44 13.03 8.33 9.37
N MET A 45 13.68 8.88 8.34
CA MET A 45 15.09 9.36 8.41
C MET A 45 15.30 10.56 9.36
N THR A 46 14.30 10.89 10.18
CA THR A 46 14.28 11.98 11.16
C THR A 46 14.68 11.45 12.55
N SER A 47 15.22 12.32 13.39
CA SER A 47 15.68 12.02 14.74
C SER A 47 14.59 11.59 15.73
N GLN A 48 13.30 11.77 15.40
CA GLN A 48 12.16 11.36 16.22
C GLN A 48 11.30 10.33 15.47
N PRO A 49 11.19 9.09 16.00
CA PRO A 49 10.35 8.05 15.39
C PRO A 49 8.87 8.36 15.58
N LYS A 50 8.06 8.16 14.54
CA LYS A 50 6.60 8.37 14.60
C LYS A 50 5.90 7.08 15.01
N VAL A 51 4.99 7.18 15.97
CA VAL A 51 4.22 6.05 16.48
C VAL A 51 2.78 6.12 15.97
N HIS A 52 2.36 5.06 15.29
CA HIS A 52 0.99 4.91 14.82
C HIS A 52 0.31 3.79 15.61
N PHE A 53 -0.79 4.13 16.29
CA PHE A 53 -1.62 3.18 17.05
C PHE A 53 -2.73 2.54 16.21
N THR A 54 -2.90 2.99 14.97
CA THR A 54 -3.83 2.44 13.98
C THR A 54 -3.04 1.96 12.75
N GLY A 55 -3.65 1.10 11.93
CA GLY A 55 -3.05 0.65 10.66
C GLY A 55 -2.62 1.83 9.81
N ALA A 56 -1.34 1.91 9.48
CA ALA A 56 -0.77 2.98 8.67
C ALA A 56 -0.19 2.41 7.37
N LEU A 57 -0.22 3.22 6.32
CA LEU A 57 0.46 2.92 5.07
C LEU A 57 1.95 3.21 5.29
N VAL A 58 2.76 2.17 5.35
CA VAL A 58 4.21 2.28 5.52
C VAL A 58 4.86 1.82 4.24
N TYR A 59 5.87 2.55 3.78
CA TYR A 59 6.68 2.13 2.63
C TYR A 59 7.85 1.26 3.12
N PRO A 60 7.70 -0.08 3.17
CA PRO A 60 8.64 -0.97 3.87
C PRO A 60 10.01 -1.05 3.19
N VAL A 61 10.11 -0.57 1.94
CA VAL A 61 11.36 -0.57 1.15
C VAL A 61 12.31 0.55 1.59
N ILE A 62 11.78 1.66 2.14
CA ILE A 62 12.57 2.83 2.51
C ILE A 62 12.70 2.96 4.03
N TYR A 63 11.65 2.58 4.78
CA TYR A 63 11.58 2.80 6.22
C TYR A 63 11.60 1.49 7.01
N LYS A 64 12.46 1.44 8.03
CA LYS A 64 12.47 0.33 8.99
C LYS A 64 11.26 0.49 9.92
N LYS A 65 10.35 -0.49 9.89
CA LYS A 65 9.23 -0.60 10.83
C LYS A 65 9.56 -1.59 11.96
N SER A 66 9.26 -1.23 13.19
CA SER A 66 9.28 -2.14 14.34
C SER A 66 7.91 -2.17 15.02
N LEU A 67 7.57 -3.33 15.57
CA LEU A 67 6.34 -3.53 16.33
C LEU A 67 6.71 -3.54 17.82
N CYS A 68 6.13 -2.64 18.60
CA CYS A 68 6.30 -2.61 20.04
C CYS A 68 5.01 -3.11 20.72
N VAL A 69 5.11 -4.17 21.51
CA VAL A 69 3.97 -4.73 22.25
C VAL A 69 3.75 -3.89 23.51
N PHE A 70 2.62 -3.21 23.59
CA PHE A 70 2.14 -2.59 24.82
C PHE A 70 1.44 -3.65 25.65
N ARG A 71 2.11 -4.13 26.70
CA ARG A 71 1.49 -4.92 27.77
C ARG A 71 0.93 -3.92 28.79
N PHE A 72 -0.40 -3.78 28.84
CA PHE A 72 -1.07 -3.21 30.00
C PHE A 72 -1.01 -4.20 31.17
#